data_AF-A0A1H7U5P8-F1
#
_entry.id   AF-A0A1H7U5P8-F1
#
_cell.length_a   1.000
_cell.length_b   1.000
_cell.length_c   1.000
_cell.angle_alpha   90.00
_cell.angle_beta   90.00
_cell.angle_gamma   90.00
#
_symmetry.space_group_name_H-M   'P 1'
#
loop_
_entity.id
_entity.type
_entity.pdbx_description
1 polymer ?
#
loop_
_entity_poly.entity_id
_entity_poly.type
_entity_poly.pdbx_seq_one_letter_code
_entity_poly.pdbx_strand_id
1 'polypeptide(L)'
;MKNEMIKGYIDGIILSILSQRDAYGYEISQYINEITYGEFQLKEGTLYPALKRLEANKYIEGYWGEQNGGPRRRYYRIIEEGQNKLKAIKSSWIKNTHIINIFLGGTTSGYSILFKSSI
;
A
#
# COMPACT_ATOMS: atom_id res chain seq x y z
N MET A 1 12.13 0.49 17.00
CA MET A 1 10.76 -0.01 17.22
C MET A 1 9.66 0.77 16.49
N LYS A 2 9.69 2.13 16.42
CA LYS A 2 8.52 2.93 16.02
C LYS A 2 7.84 2.55 14.68
N ASN A 3 8.55 2.01 13.68
CA ASN A 3 7.95 1.68 12.37
C ASN A 3 8.25 0.25 11.84
N GLU A 4 8.71 -0.70 12.67
CA GLU A 4 9.06 -2.05 12.18
C GLU A 4 7.85 -2.83 11.66
N MET A 5 6.69 -2.69 12.30
CA MET A 5 5.43 -3.28 11.79
C MET A 5 5.05 -2.69 10.42
N ILE A 6 5.11 -1.36 10.27
CA ILE A 6 4.74 -0.68 9.03
C ILE A 6 5.63 -1.14 7.87
N LYS A 7 6.93 -1.34 8.12
CA LYS A 7 7.87 -1.86 7.11
C LYS A 7 7.40 -3.20 6.51
N GLY A 8 6.81 -4.07 7.34
CA GLY A 8 6.25 -5.35 6.89
C GLY A 8 5.04 -5.23 5.95
N TYR A 9 4.41 -4.04 5.88
CA TYR A 9 3.20 -3.80 5.09
C TYR A 9 3.39 -2.75 3.97
N ILE A 10 4.62 -2.31 3.68
CA ILE A 10 4.89 -1.31 2.63
C ILE A 10 4.29 -1.73 1.28
N ASP A 11 4.42 -3.01 0.91
CA ASP A 11 3.84 -3.52 -0.33
C ASP A 11 2.31 -3.37 -0.35
N GLY A 12 1.65 -3.65 0.77
CA GLY A 12 0.21 -3.45 0.92
C GLY A 12 -0.20 -1.98 0.84
N ILE A 13 0.58 -1.08 1.44
CA ILE A 13 0.35 0.37 1.39
C ILE A 13 0.44 0.86 -0.06
N ILE A 14 1.52 0.53 -0.77
CA ILE A 14 1.71 0.92 -2.18
C ILE A 14 0.59 0.37 -3.05
N LEU A 15 0.30 -0.94 -2.96
CA LEU A 15 -0.79 -1.56 -3.74
C LEU A 15 -2.15 -0.94 -3.42
N SER A 16 -2.42 -0.58 -2.16
CA SER A 16 -3.69 0.08 -1.78
C SER A 16 -3.83 1.49 -2.33
N ILE A 17 -2.73 2.19 -2.59
CA ILE A 17 -2.74 3.50 -3.26
C ILE A 17 -2.98 3.28 -4.75
N LEU A 18 -2.21 2.38 -5.35
CA LEU A 18 -2.32 2.06 -6.78
C LEU A 18 -3.65 1.42 -7.17
N SER A 19 -4.38 0.81 -6.22
CA SER A 19 -5.74 0.32 -6.45
C SER A 19 -6.79 1.42 -6.61
N GLN A 20 -6.46 2.67 -6.28
CA GLN A 20 -7.37 3.81 -6.42
C GLN A 20 -7.06 4.62 -7.68
N ARG A 21 -5.78 4.75 -8.03
CA ARG A 21 -5.31 5.43 -9.24
C ARG A 21 -3.85 5.08 -9.54
N ASP A 22 -3.47 5.24 -10.79
CA ASP A 22 -2.07 5.18 -11.20
C ASP A 22 -1.30 6.36 -10.59
N ALA A 23 -0.05 6.14 -10.19
CA ALA A 23 0.77 7.16 -9.54
C ALA A 23 2.26 6.94 -9.81
N TYR A 24 3.04 8.03 -9.83
CA TYR A 24 4.51 7.93 -9.83
C TYR A 24 5.08 8.02 -8.41
N GLY A 25 6.36 7.66 -8.25
CA GLY A 25 6.97 7.47 -6.92
C GLY A 25 6.79 8.65 -5.95
N TYR A 26 6.96 9.88 -6.43
CA TYR A 26 6.77 11.06 -5.58
C TYR A 26 5.31 11.26 -5.14
N GLU A 27 4.33 11.02 -6.02
CA GLU A 27 2.91 11.10 -5.60
C GLU A 27 2.58 10.07 -4.52
N ILE A 28 3.15 8.87 -4.61
CA ILE A 28 2.95 7.83 -3.60
C ILE A 28 3.51 8.29 -2.24
N SER A 29 4.73 8.83 -2.20
CA SER A 29 5.33 9.27 -0.93
C SER A 29 4.65 10.51 -0.36
N GLN A 30 4.24 11.47 -1.20
CA GLN A 30 3.46 12.63 -0.77
C GLN A 30 2.10 12.21 -0.20
N TYR A 31 1.36 11.37 -0.91
CA TYR A 31 0.05 10.91 -0.46
C TYR A 31 0.13 10.19 0.89
N ILE A 32 1.15 9.33 1.10
CA ILE A 32 1.39 8.68 2.39
C ILE A 32 1.62 9.72 3.50
N ASN A 33 2.47 10.72 3.25
CA ASN A 33 2.75 11.76 4.23
C ASN A 33 1.48 12.58 4.57
N GLU A 34 0.66 12.91 3.57
CA GLU A 34 -0.58 13.65 3.73
C GLU A 34 -1.61 12.89 4.55
N ILE A 35 -1.95 11.65 4.17
CA ILE A 35 -3.00 10.87 4.85
C ILE A 35 -2.62 10.45 6.27
N THR A 36 -1.32 10.38 6.56
CA THR A 36 -0.81 10.04 7.90
C THR A 36 -0.46 11.28 8.73
N TYR A 37 -0.75 12.49 8.23
CA TYR A 37 -0.41 13.75 8.92
C TYR A 37 1.07 13.82 9.34
N GLY A 38 1.96 13.26 8.52
CA GLY A 38 3.40 13.21 8.77
C GLY A 38 3.87 12.13 9.74
N GLU A 39 2.99 11.30 10.31
CA GLU A 39 3.38 10.20 11.21
C GLU A 39 4.19 9.12 10.49
N PHE A 40 3.96 8.93 9.19
CA PHE A 40 4.73 8.01 8.38
C PHE A 40 5.24 8.70 7.10
N GLN A 41 6.56 8.72 6.97
CA GLN A 41 7.25 9.23 5.78
C GLN A 41 7.97 8.09 5.07
N LEU A 42 7.47 7.72 3.89
CA LEU A 42 8.09 6.70 3.07
C LEU A 42 9.22 7.31 2.23
N LYS A 43 10.46 7.06 2.65
CA LYS A 43 11.66 7.55 1.97
C LYS A 43 11.91 6.83 0.64
N GLU A 44 12.55 7.52 -0.30
CA GLU A 44 12.89 7.00 -1.63
C GLU A 44 13.69 5.69 -1.58
N GLY A 45 14.69 5.62 -0.68
CA GLY A 45 15.51 4.42 -0.47
C GLY A 45 14.73 3.20 0.02
N THR A 46 13.45 3.36 0.38
CA THR A 46 12.54 2.27 0.71
C THR A 46 11.47 2.07 -0.36
N LEU A 47 10.93 3.18 -0.90
CA LEU A 47 9.89 3.17 -1.92
C LEU A 47 10.35 2.49 -3.21
N TYR A 48 11.48 2.92 -3.80
CA TYR A 48 11.88 2.42 -5.11
C TYR A 48 12.28 0.94 -5.10
N PRO A 49 12.97 0.41 -4.07
CA PRO A 49 13.15 -1.03 -3.94
C PRO A 49 11.83 -1.81 -3.82
N ALA A 50 10.82 -1.25 -3.14
CA ALA A 50 9.50 -1.87 -3.04
C ALA A 50 8.78 -1.87 -4.40
N LEU A 51 8.76 -0.75 -5.12
CA LEU A 51 8.21 -0.67 -6.48
C LEU A 51 8.89 -1.67 -7.42
N LYS A 52 10.23 -1.77 -7.39
CA LYS A 52 10.98 -2.74 -8.19
C LYS A 52 10.59 -4.18 -7.86
N ARG A 53 10.40 -4.51 -6.57
CA ARG A 53 9.96 -5.85 -6.14
C ARG A 53 8.53 -6.13 -6.60
N LEU A 54 7.60 -5.18 -6.44
CA LEU A 54 6.21 -5.32 -6.87
C LEU A 54 6.12 -5.52 -8.39
N GLU A 55 6.91 -4.78 -9.17
CA GLU A 55 6.98 -4.91 -10.63
C GLU A 55 7.59 -6.26 -11.04
N ALA A 56 8.70 -6.68 -10.40
CA ALA A 56 9.32 -7.99 -10.66
C ALA A 56 8.37 -9.16 -10.36
N ASN A 57 7.50 -9.02 -9.36
CA ASN A 57 6.48 -10.00 -9.01
C ASN A 57 5.21 -9.89 -9.86
N LYS A 58 5.16 -9.00 -10.86
CA LYS A 58 3.99 -8.73 -11.69
C LYS A 58 2.76 -8.37 -10.86
N TYR A 59 2.94 -7.53 -9.84
CA TYR A 59 1.81 -6.96 -9.10
C TYR A 59 1.46 -5.55 -9.59
N ILE A 60 2.43 -4.88 -10.19
CA ILE A 60 2.27 -3.57 -10.81
C ILE A 60 2.99 -3.56 -12.15
N GLU A 61 2.62 -2.63 -13.00
CA GLU A 61 3.30 -2.35 -14.27
C GLU A 61 3.70 -0.88 -14.30
N GLY A 62 4.97 -0.62 -14.62
CA GLY A 62 5.47 0.73 -14.84
C GLY A 62 5.33 1.17 -16.29
N TYR A 63 4.83 2.38 -16.51
CA TYR A 63 4.76 3.00 -17.84
C TYR A 63 5.27 4.45 -17.79
N TRP A 64 5.73 4.98 -18.93
CA TRP A 64 6.15 6.37 -19.02
C TRP A 64 4.92 7.24 -19.31
N GLY A 65 4.63 8.17 -18.40
CA GLY A 65 3.54 9.11 -18.61
C GLY A 65 3.85 10.13 -19.71
N GLU A 66 2.82 10.60 -20.39
CA GLU A 66 2.92 11.69 -21.34
C GLU A 66 3.12 13.03 -20.61
N GLN A 67 4.00 13.88 -21.13
CA GLN A 67 4.20 15.24 -20.61
C GLN A 67 4.49 16.21 -21.75
N ASN A 68 3.84 17.38 -21.70
CA ASN A 68 4.21 18.55 -22.49
C ASN A 68 5.28 19.35 -21.72
N GLY A 69 6.55 19.12 -22.01
CA GLY A 69 7.69 19.86 -21.45
C GLY A 69 8.09 19.42 -20.04
N GLY A 70 9.18 18.66 -19.92
CA GLY A 70 9.80 18.22 -18.68
C GLY A 70 10.31 16.77 -18.73
N PRO A 71 11.06 16.31 -17.71
CA PRO A 71 11.55 14.94 -17.66
C PRO A 71 10.39 13.96 -17.46
N ARG A 72 10.31 12.94 -18.34
CA ARG A 72 9.29 11.90 -18.27
C ARG A 72 9.23 11.26 -16.88
N ARG A 73 8.02 11.11 -16.36
CA ARG A 73 7.76 10.43 -15.08
C ARG A 73 7.35 8.98 -15.35
N ARG A 74 7.91 8.06 -14.55
CA ARG A 74 7.48 6.67 -14.58
C ARG A 74 6.31 6.49 -13.61
N TYR A 75 5.13 6.25 -14.17
CA TYR A 75 3.92 5.92 -13.43
C TYR A 75 3.85 4.41 -13.22
N TYR A 76 3.09 4.02 -12.21
CA TYR A 76 2.80 2.63 -11.91
C TYR A 76 1.29 2.44 -11.86
N ARG A 77 0.83 1.33 -12.43
CA ARG A 77 -0.55 0.85 -12.31
C ARG A 77 -0.57 -0.51 -11.65
N ILE A 78 -1.58 -0.77 -10.84
CA ILE A 78 -1.80 -2.12 -10.29
C ILE A 78 -2.41 -3.02 -11.37
N ILE A 79 -2.00 -4.29 -11.40
CA ILE A 79 -2.59 -5.31 -12.29
C ILE A 79 -3.42 -6.32 -11.50
N GLU A 80 -4.09 -7.25 -12.18
CA GLU A 80 -5.02 -8.21 -11.56
C GLU A 80 -4.36 -9.03 -10.43
N GLU A 81 -3.16 -9.55 -10.67
CA GLU A 81 -2.39 -10.29 -9.67
C GLU A 81 -2.03 -9.40 -8.46
N GLY A 82 -1.78 -8.11 -8.70
CA GLY A 82 -1.57 -7.12 -7.65
C GLY A 82 -2.82 -6.89 -6.80
N GLN A 83 -4.00 -6.85 -7.42
CA GLN A 83 -5.28 -6.76 -6.70
C GLN A 83 -5.52 -8.00 -5.82
N ASN A 84 -5.22 -9.19 -6.34
CA ASN A 84 -5.32 -10.44 -5.58
C ASN A 84 -4.30 -10.46 -4.42
N LYS A 85 -3.08 -9.99 -4.66
CA LYS A 85 -2.08 -9.83 -3.61
C LYS A 85 -2.53 -8.85 -2.53
N LEU A 86 -3.10 -7.70 -2.91
CA LEU A 86 -3.63 -6.71 -1.98
C LEU A 86 -4.75 -7.30 -1.11
N LYS A 87 -5.69 -8.06 -1.69
CA LYS A 87 -6.73 -8.79 -0.94
C LYS A 87 -6.10 -9.74 0.08
N ALA A 88 -5.12 -10.54 -0.31
CA ALA A 88 -4.44 -11.47 0.59
C ALA A 88 -3.69 -10.76 1.75
N ILE A 89 -3.03 -9.62 1.46
CA ILE A 89 -2.38 -8.79 2.49
C ILE A 89 -3.43 -8.24 3.46
N LYS A 90 -4.56 -7.71 2.96
CA LYS A 90 -5.65 -7.22 3.81
C LYS A 90 -6.19 -8.34 4.71
N SER A 91 -6.48 -9.52 4.18
CA SER A 91 -6.93 -10.66 4.98
C SER A 91 -5.92 -11.06 6.06
N SER A 92 -4.63 -11.06 5.73
CA SER A 92 -3.55 -11.36 6.68
C SER A 92 -3.44 -10.31 7.78
N TRP A 93 -3.53 -9.02 7.43
CA TRP A 93 -3.57 -7.91 8.38
C TRP A 93 -4.72 -8.06 9.38
N ILE A 94 -5.92 -8.37 8.88
CA ILE A 94 -7.11 -8.56 9.71
C ILE A 94 -6.90 -9.68 10.72
N LYS A 95 -6.43 -10.84 10.25
CA LYS A 95 -6.15 -11.99 11.11
C LYS A 95 -5.08 -11.69 12.15
N ASN A 96 -3.98 -11.06 11.74
CA ASN A 96 -2.85 -10.77 12.63
C ASN A 96 -3.23 -9.75 13.70
N THR A 97 -3.94 -8.68 13.33
CA THR A 97 -4.41 -7.66 14.29
C THR A 97 -5.40 -8.25 15.29
N HIS A 98 -6.29 -9.15 14.86
CA HIS A 98 -7.17 -9.87 15.76
C HIS A 98 -6.38 -10.69 16.81
N ILE A 99 -5.42 -11.50 16.37
CA ILE A 99 -4.58 -12.31 17.27
C ILE A 99 -3.81 -11.42 18.26
N ILE A 100 -3.19 -10.34 17.77
CA ILE A 100 -2.42 -9.41 18.61
C ILE A 100 -3.34 -8.73 19.63
N ASN A 101 -4.54 -8.32 19.24
CA ASN A 101 -5.49 -7.64 20.11
C ASN A 101 -5.98 -8.54 21.26
N ILE A 102 -6.11 -9.86 21.06
CA ILE A 102 -6.44 -10.81 22.13
C ILE A 102 -5.45 -10.69 23.30
N PHE A 103 -4.16 -10.51 23.00
CA PHE A 103 -3.11 -10.46 24.03
C PHE A 103 -2.77 -9.05 24.49
N LEU A 104 -2.84 -8.05 23.61
CA LEU A 104 -2.40 -6.68 23.91
C LEU A 104 -3.55 -5.72 24.29
N GLY A 105 -4.79 -6.22 24.38
CA GLY A 105 -5.92 -5.44 24.92
C GLY A 105 -6.45 -4.34 24.00
N GLY A 106 -6.18 -4.42 22.70
CA GLY A 106 -6.76 -3.50 21.72
C GLY A 106 -8.28 -3.70 21.64
N THR A 107 -9.07 -2.74 22.12
CA THR A 107 -10.53 -2.80 22.04
C THR A 107 -10.95 -2.93 20.58
N THR A 108 -11.67 -4.01 20.27
CA THR A 108 -12.13 -4.33 18.91
C THR A 108 -13.31 -3.42 18.55
N SER A 109 -13.08 -2.12 18.40
CA SER A 109 -14.08 -1.18 17.89
C SER A 109 -13.75 -0.88 16.42
N GLY A 110 -14.34 -1.63 15.49
CA GLY A 110 -14.23 -1.31 14.06
C GLY A 110 -14.39 -2.46 13.07
N TYR A 111 -14.40 -3.73 13.49
CA TYR A 111 -14.43 -4.86 12.54
C TYR A 111 -15.80 -5.25 12.00
N SER A 112 -16.88 -4.63 12.46
CA SER A 112 -18.26 -5.03 12.13
C SER A 112 -18.81 -4.47 10.81
N ILE A 113 -18.08 -3.64 10.05
CA ILE A 113 -18.68 -2.91 8.91
C ILE A 113 -18.30 -3.46 7.52
N LEU A 114 -17.30 -4.32 7.36
CA LEU A 114 -16.83 -4.72 6.00
C LEU A 114 -17.27 -6.09 5.49
N PHE A 115 -18.16 -6.82 6.16
CA PHE A 115 -18.64 -8.14 5.69
C PHE A 115 -20.15 -8.39 5.78
N LYS A 116 -20.99 -7.34 5.78
CA LYS A 116 -22.41 -7.49 5.42
C LYS A 116 -22.68 -6.83 4.07
N SER A 117 -22.51 -7.62 3.00
CA SER A 117 -23.33 -7.58 1.79
C SER A 117 -22.87 -8.66 0.81
N SER A 118 -23.62 -9.76 0.80
CA SER A 118 -23.97 -10.60 -0.36
C SER A 118 -24.66 -11.85 0.20
N ILE A 119 -25.95 -11.69 0.51
CA ILE A 119 -26.93 -12.77 0.30
C ILE A 119 -27.35 -12.63 -1.15
#